data_AF-A0A969EWH4-F1
#
_entry.id   AF-A0A969EWH4-F1
#
_cell.length_a   1.000
_cell.length_b   1.000
_cell.length_c   1.000
_cell.angle_alpha   90.00
_cell.angle_beta   90.00
_cell.angle_gamma   90.00
#
_symmetry.space_group_name_H-M   'P 1'
#
loop_
_entity.id
_entity.type
_entity.pdbx_description
1 polymer ?
#
loop_
_entity_poly.entity_id
_entity_poly.type
_entity_poly.pdbx_seq_one_letter_code
_entity_poly.pdbx_strand_id
1 'polypeptide(L)' 'MDALSESEAKVLLEIGNDKANAIWEEGSSEQKGWEKPNASSGRKAKEEWIKSKYLWRGFLKFKVRRRIHAC' A
#
# COMPACT_ATOMS: atom_id res chain seq x y z
N MET A 1 4.59 24.97 -5.62
CA MET A 1 3.93 24.45 -4.41
C MET A 1 2.46 24.72 -4.58
N ASP A 2 1.65 23.71 -4.34
CA ASP A 2 0.23 23.73 -4.66
C ASP A 2 -0.59 24.17 -3.43
N ALA A 3 -1.76 24.75 -3.65
CA ALA A 3 -2.71 25.07 -2.58
C ALA A 3 -3.49 23.81 -2.16
N LEU A 4 -3.85 23.71 -0.88
CA LEU A 4 -4.67 22.64 -0.33
C LEU A 4 -5.97 23.22 0.23
N SER A 5 -7.10 22.68 -0.20
CA SER A 5 -8.41 22.96 0.39
C SER A 5 -8.59 22.24 1.74
N GLU A 6 -9.54 22.71 2.54
CA GLU A 6 -9.88 22.09 3.83
C GLU A 6 -10.32 20.62 3.68
N SER A 7 -11.08 20.30 2.62
CA SER A 7 -11.55 18.94 2.37
C SER A 7 -10.40 18.00 1.98
N GLU A 8 -9.46 18.46 1.15
CA GLU A 8 -8.25 17.69 0.81
C GLU A 8 -7.39 17.45 2.05
N ALA A 9 -7.17 18.48 2.88
CA ALA A 9 -6.44 18.36 4.13
C ALA A 9 -7.09 17.34 5.08
N LYS A 10 -8.43 17.36 5.20
CA LYS A 10 -9.18 16.41 6.02
C LYS A 10 -8.96 14.97 5.55
N VAL A 11 -9.01 14.71 4.25
CA VAL A 11 -8.77 13.37 3.70
C VAL A 11 -7.35 12.88 4.03
N LEU A 12 -6.34 13.74 3.87
CA LEU A 12 -4.95 13.39 4.16
C LEU A 12 -4.75 13.02 5.63
N LEU A 13 -5.35 13.78 6.55
CA LEU A 13 -5.29 13.53 7.99
C LEU A 13 -6.05 12.25 8.39
N GLU A 14 -7.20 11.99 7.78
CA GLU A 14 -8.01 10.81 8.08
C GLU A 14 -7.38 9.51 7.56
N ILE A 15 -6.67 9.55 6.44
CA ILE A 15 -6.02 8.36 5.87
C ILE A 15 -4.62 8.18 6.48
N GLY A 16 -3.70 9.10 6.23
CA GLY A 16 -2.31 8.98 6.65
C GLY A 16 -1.56 7.78 6.06
N ASN A 17 -0.23 7.81 6.20
CA ASN A 17 0.62 6.75 5.66
C ASN A 17 0.44 5.41 6.38
N ASP A 18 0.16 5.42 7.68
CA ASP A 18 0.05 4.20 8.47
C ASP A 18 -1.18 3.36 8.07
N LYS A 19 -2.37 3.99 7.96
CA LYS A 19 -3.57 3.27 7.51
C LYS A 19 -3.44 2.83 6.05
N ALA A 20 -2.81 3.65 5.21
CA ALA A 20 -2.55 3.28 3.83
C ALA A 20 -1.60 2.07 3.72
N ASN A 21 -0.50 2.05 4.48
CA ASN A 21 0.47 0.95 4.46
C ASN A 21 -0.11 -0.34 5.07
N ALA A 22 -0.98 -0.23 6.08
CA ALA A 22 -1.68 -1.38 6.65
C ALA A 22 -2.54 -2.15 5.62
N ILE A 23 -2.94 -1.49 4.51
CA ILE A 23 -3.65 -2.10 3.40
C ILE A 23 -2.68 -2.47 2.28
N TRP A 24 -1.96 -1.48 1.76
CA TRP A 24 -1.16 -1.60 0.54
C TRP A 24 0.14 -2.38 0.71
N GLU A 25 0.60 -2.62 1.93
CA GLU A 25 1.84 -3.34 2.23
C GLU A 25 1.59 -4.55 3.16
N GLU A 26 0.33 -4.94 3.41
CA GLU A 26 -0.07 -5.98 4.39
C GLU A 26 0.63 -7.33 4.15
N GLY A 27 0.75 -7.74 2.89
CA GLY A 27 1.39 -8.98 2.46
C GLY A 27 2.84 -8.85 2.04
N SER A 28 3.46 -7.67 2.19
CA SER A 28 4.84 -7.45 1.73
C SER A 28 5.86 -8.33 2.45
N SER A 29 5.69 -8.56 3.76
CA SER A 29 6.58 -9.39 4.57
C SER A 29 6.49 -10.89 4.26
N GLU A 30 5.41 -11.33 3.61
CA GLU A 30 5.19 -12.74 3.25
C GLU A 30 5.81 -13.08 1.88
N GLN A 31 6.18 -12.06 1.09
CA GLN A 31 6.70 -12.25 -0.25
C GLN A 31 8.23 -12.22 -0.24
N LYS A 32 8.84 -13.39 -0.51
CA LYS A 32 10.29 -13.52 -0.62
C LYS A 32 10.83 -12.65 -1.76
N GLY A 33 11.94 -11.96 -1.49
CA GLY A 33 12.66 -11.16 -2.48
C GLY A 33 12.24 -9.70 -2.58
N TRP A 34 11.23 -9.27 -1.80
CA TRP A 34 10.85 -7.86 -1.71
C TRP A 34 11.41 -7.22 -0.45
N GLU A 35 12.13 -6.11 -0.63
CA GLU A 35 12.59 -5.24 0.46
C GLU A 35 12.07 -3.83 0.22
N LYS A 36 11.49 -3.22 1.27
CA LYS A 36 11.00 -1.86 1.18
C LYS A 36 12.18 -0.91 0.98
N PRO A 37 12.22 -0.12 -0.10
CA PRO A 37 13.32 0.80 -0.36
C PRO A 37 13.35 1.91 0.70
N ASN A 38 14.55 2.37 1.00
CA ASN A 38 14.81 3.48 1.91
C ASN A 38 15.27 4.73 1.13
N ALA A 39 15.65 5.79 1.86
CA ALA A 39 16.08 7.05 1.26
C ALA A 39 17.29 6.88 0.32
N SER A 40 18.25 6.03 0.69
CA SER A 40 19.46 5.72 -0.09
C SER A 40 19.24 4.74 -1.24
N SER A 41 18.10 4.04 -1.30
CA SER A 41 17.81 3.13 -2.41
C SER A 41 17.76 3.90 -3.75
N GLY A 42 18.32 3.28 -4.78
CA GLY A 42 18.34 3.82 -6.14
C GLY A 42 16.93 3.95 -6.73
N ARG A 43 16.82 4.79 -7.77
CA ARG A 43 15.56 5.05 -8.48
C ARG A 43 14.83 3.77 -8.90
N LYS A 44 15.56 2.80 -9.48
CA LYS A 44 14.99 1.55 -9.99
C LYS A 44 14.25 0.76 -8.90
N ALA A 45 14.87 0.56 -7.73
CA ALA A 45 14.25 -0.14 -6.61
C ALA A 45 12.98 0.56 -6.11
N LYS A 46 12.98 1.90 -6.06
CA LYS A 46 11.80 2.69 -5.68
C LYS A 46 10.67 2.53 -6.69
N GLU A 47 10.96 2.56 -7.99
CA GLU A 47 9.96 2.37 -9.04
C GLU A 47 9.35 0.97 -9.04
N GLU A 48 10.17 -0.06 -8.88
CA GLU A 48 9.72 -1.45 -8.81
C GLU A 48 8.81 -1.68 -7.60
N TRP A 49 9.15 -1.08 -6.45
CA TRP A 49 8.28 -1.08 -5.27
C TRP A 49 6.94 -0.38 -5.53
N ILE A 50 6.96 0.82 -6.12
CA ILE A 50 5.74 1.59 -6.42
C ILE A 50 4.83 0.84 -7.40
N LYS A 51 5.40 0.25 -8.47
CA LYS A 51 4.65 -0.57 -9.43
C LYS A 51 4.04 -1.78 -8.73
N SER A 52 4.80 -2.46 -7.89
CA SER A 52 4.28 -3.62 -7.15
C SER A 52 3.17 -3.25 -6.18
N LYS A 53 3.34 -2.15 -5.44
CA LYS A 53 2.37 -1.67 -4.47
C LYS A 53 1.05 -1.24 -5.12
N TYR A 54 1.09 -0.41 -6.16
CA TYR A 54 -0.10 0.27 -6.66
C TYR A 54 -0.60 -0.24 -8.02
N LEU A 55 0.30 -0.56 -8.96
CA LEU A 55 -0.11 -1.04 -10.29
C LEU A 55 -0.54 -2.50 -10.24
N TRP A 56 0.29 -3.35 -9.64
CA TRP A 56 0.02 -4.80 -9.57
C TRP A 56 -0.78 -5.19 -8.32
N ARG A 57 -0.87 -4.28 -7.34
CA ARG A 57 -1.52 -4.54 -6.05
C ARG A 57 -0.93 -5.77 -5.36
N GLY A 58 0.37 -6.00 -5.58
CA GLY A 58 1.05 -7.25 -5.31
C GLY A 58 1.05 -7.62 -3.83
N PHE A 59 1.08 -6.63 -2.94
CA PHE A 59 1.14 -6.85 -1.48
C PHE A 59 -0.23 -6.88 -0.79
N LEU A 60 -1.35 -6.82 -1.51
CA LEU A 60 -2.68 -6.89 -0.89
C LEU A 60 -2.99 -8.31 -0.41
N LYS A 61 -3.51 -8.45 0.82
CA LYS A 61 -4.15 -9.70 1.24
C LYS A 61 -5.64 -9.64 0.96
N PHE A 62 -6.09 -10.47 0.02
CA PHE A 62 -7.51 -10.64 -0.22
C PHE A 62 -8.07 -11.66 0.79
N LYS A 63 -8.89 -11.20 1.73
CA LYS A 63 -9.69 -12.11 2.55
C LYS A 63 -10.76 -12.74 1.64
N VAL A 64 -10.55 -14.01 1.28
CA VAL A 64 -11.60 -14.81 0.63
C VAL A 64 -12.79 -14.85 1.59
N ARG A 65 -13.90 -14.19 1.24
CA ARG A 65 -15.17 -14.36 1.95
C ARG A 65 -15.59 -15.81 1.74
N ARG A 66 -15.34 -16.69 2.72
CA ARG A 66 -15.90 -18.03 2.71
C ARG A 66 -17.42 -17.86 2.69
N ARG A 67 -18.08 -18.27 1.60
CA ARG A 67 -19.53 -18.48 1.63
C ARG A 67 -19.77 -19.60 2.62
N ILE A 68 -20.33 -19.26 3.78
CA ILE A 68 -20.86 -20.25 4.72
C ILE A 68 -21.97 -20.96 3.94
N HIS A 69 -21.71 -22.20 3.51
CA HIS A 69 -22.79 -23.09 3.13
C HIS A 69 -23.43 -23.51 4.44
N ALA A 70 -24.57 -22.89 4.77
CA ALA A 70 -25.46 -23.43 5.79
C ALA A 70 -26.09 -24.70 5.18
N CYS A 71 -25.86 -25.84 5.84
CA CYS A 71 -26.64 -27.06 5.60
C CYS A 71 -28.08 -26.87 6.07
#